data_AF-A0A9D9G0T5-F1
#
_entry.id   AF-A0A9D9G0T5-F1
#
_cell.length_a   1.000
_cell.length_b   1.000
_cell.length_c   1.000
_cell.angle_alpha   90.00
_cell.angle_beta   90.00
_cell.angle_gamma   90.00
#
_symmetry.space_group_name_H-M   'P 1'
#
loop_
_entity.id
_entity.type
_entity.pdbx_description
1 polymer ?
#
loop_
_entity_poly.entity_id
_entity_poly.type
_entity_poly.pdbx_seq_one_letter_code
_entity_poly.pdbx_strand_id
1 'polypeptide(L)'
;MFNQLEILSDEQSEKLYKIRKYIKNLDGVCIAYSGGVDSTLVASLAFEQLGSKAIAITGISPALANTLREEARSQAKWIGVKHLEIKTSELDQQSYSKNPKNRCFACKKELHKHTTYLSKKLNYKIVLDGVNVDDLKDFRPGIQASKNAGVVSPLAEFRFSKQDIRDVSRALGFPWWDKPAQPCLSSRFPYGHEITSERLKMVEKAEEYLKEGGLSEVRVRCQGSTARIEIPKNELKNFFNEFNFSELVEYFSLLGFNCTSLDLEGLISGKLNR
;
A
#
# COMPACT_ATOMS: atom_id res chain seq x y z
N MET A 1 0.12 -22.64 -10.80
CA MET A 1 1.00 -22.68 -9.61
C MET A 1 2.21 -21.83 -9.96
N PHE A 2 2.68 -20.94 -9.08
CA PHE A 2 3.76 -20.01 -9.44
C PHE A 2 5.06 -20.80 -9.65
N ASN A 3 5.73 -20.59 -10.78
CA ASN A 3 6.97 -21.29 -11.08
C ASN A 3 8.07 -20.73 -10.19
N GLN A 4 8.78 -21.61 -9.48
CA GLN A 4 9.97 -21.21 -8.76
C GLN A 4 11.12 -21.02 -9.77
N LEU A 5 11.49 -19.77 -10.00
CA LEU A 5 12.54 -19.34 -10.94
C LEU A 5 13.92 -19.27 -10.29
N GLU A 6 13.99 -19.05 -8.98
CA GLU A 6 15.25 -18.91 -8.25
C GLU A 6 15.28 -19.84 -7.02
N ILE A 7 16.49 -20.22 -6.61
CA ILE A 7 16.72 -21.06 -5.43
C ILE A 7 16.59 -20.17 -4.19
N LEU A 8 15.76 -20.60 -3.24
CA LEU A 8 15.61 -19.97 -1.94
C LEU A 8 16.60 -20.60 -0.94
N SER A 9 16.99 -19.86 0.10
CA SER A 9 17.73 -20.45 1.21
C SER A 9 16.90 -21.55 1.89
N ASP A 10 17.56 -22.45 2.62
CA ASP A 10 16.86 -23.51 3.38
C ASP A 10 15.84 -22.91 4.37
N GLU A 11 16.21 -21.81 5.03
CA GLU A 11 15.32 -21.08 5.94
C GLU A 11 14.10 -20.50 5.21
N GLN A 12 14.31 -19.84 4.08
CA GLN A 12 13.22 -19.25 3.28
C GLN A 12 12.29 -20.33 2.72
N SER A 13 12.86 -21.44 2.26
CA SER A 13 12.12 -22.60 1.77
C SER A 13 11.27 -23.22 2.88
N GLU A 14 11.81 -23.35 4.09
CA GLU A 14 11.07 -23.87 5.24
C GLU A 14 9.93 -22.93 5.66
N LYS A 15 10.19 -21.61 5.73
CA LYS A 15 9.15 -20.60 6.00
C LYS A 15 8.02 -20.67 4.97
N LEU A 16 8.37 -20.74 3.69
CA LEU A 16 7.42 -20.84 2.57
C LEU A 16 6.61 -22.13 2.61
N TYR A 17 7.22 -23.26 2.95
CA TYR A 17 6.53 -24.52 3.15
C TYR A 17 5.52 -24.44 4.31
N LYS A 18 5.93 -23.89 5.47
CA LYS A 18 5.08 -23.77 6.66
C LYS A 18 3.86 -22.88 6.42
N ILE A 19 4.05 -21.70 5.82
CA ILE A 19 2.93 -20.79 5.52
C ILE A 19 1.96 -21.40 4.49
N ARG A 20 2.45 -22.09 3.45
CA ARG A 20 1.60 -22.80 2.48
C ARG A 20 0.79 -23.90 3.17
N LYS A 21 1.43 -24.71 4.01
CA LYS A 21 0.76 -25.78 4.78
C LYS A 21 -0.32 -25.21 5.71
N TYR A 22 -0.04 -24.10 6.38
CA TYR A 22 -1.01 -23.40 7.22
C TYR A 22 -2.22 -22.94 6.41
N ILE A 23 -2.01 -22.23 5.31
CA ILE A 23 -3.07 -21.70 4.44
C ILE A 23 -3.92 -22.85 3.86
N LYS A 24 -3.29 -23.94 3.41
CA LYS A 24 -3.97 -25.11 2.82
C LYS A 24 -4.99 -25.75 3.77
N ASN A 25 -4.77 -25.65 5.09
CA ASN A 25 -5.66 -26.22 6.11
C ASN A 25 -6.83 -25.29 6.49
N LEU A 26 -6.96 -24.12 5.86
CA LEU A 26 -8.07 -23.20 6.10
C LEU A 26 -9.26 -23.51 5.20
N ASP A 27 -10.49 -23.30 5.71
CA ASP A 27 -11.72 -23.54 4.95
C ASP A 27 -11.93 -22.56 3.78
N GLY A 28 -11.30 -21.38 3.87
CA GLY A 28 -11.38 -20.26 2.93
C GLY A 28 -11.04 -18.93 3.61
N VAL A 29 -10.56 -17.95 2.85
CA VAL A 29 -9.98 -16.72 3.39
C VAL A 29 -10.36 -15.47 2.60
N CYS A 30 -10.51 -14.37 3.33
CA CYS A 30 -10.47 -13.03 2.75
C CYS A 30 -9.10 -12.40 3.01
N ILE A 31 -8.50 -11.77 2.00
CA ILE A 31 -7.22 -11.09 2.14
C ILE A 31 -7.47 -9.59 2.12
N ALA A 32 -7.07 -8.89 3.18
CA ALA A 32 -7.00 -7.43 3.19
C ALA A 32 -5.85 -7.00 2.27
N TYR A 33 -6.20 -6.67 1.03
CA TYR A 33 -5.28 -6.59 -0.11
C TYR A 33 -5.05 -5.15 -0.54
N SER A 34 -3.78 -4.71 -0.56
CA SER A 34 -3.40 -3.34 -0.92
C SER A 34 -2.59 -3.21 -2.20
N GLY A 35 -2.28 -4.31 -2.90
CA GLY A 35 -1.41 -4.30 -4.09
C GLY A 35 0.07 -3.98 -3.79
N GLY A 36 0.46 -4.02 -2.51
CA GLY A 36 1.86 -3.97 -2.08
C GLY A 36 2.44 -5.37 -1.97
N VAL A 37 3.76 -5.49 -2.12
CA VAL A 37 4.50 -6.77 -2.21
C VAL A 37 4.03 -7.78 -1.15
N ASP A 38 3.96 -7.36 0.11
CA ASP A 38 3.57 -8.22 1.24
C ASP A 38 2.15 -8.78 1.10
N SER A 39 1.16 -7.89 0.90
CA SER A 39 -0.25 -8.30 0.75
C SER A 39 -0.47 -9.14 -0.51
N THR A 40 0.32 -8.88 -1.56
CA THR A 40 0.25 -9.60 -2.82
C THR A 40 0.86 -10.99 -2.68
N LEU A 41 1.95 -11.16 -1.93
CA LEU A 41 2.47 -12.49 -1.58
C LEU A 41 1.43 -13.32 -0.82
N VAL A 42 0.75 -12.74 0.17
CA VAL A 42 -0.32 -13.44 0.91
C VAL A 42 -1.47 -13.82 -0.02
N ALA A 43 -1.93 -12.92 -0.89
CA ALA A 43 -2.99 -13.21 -1.86
C ALA A 43 -2.59 -14.31 -2.84
N SER A 44 -1.35 -14.29 -3.33
CA SER A 44 -0.79 -15.32 -4.20
C SER A 44 -0.78 -16.68 -3.50
N LEU A 45 -0.18 -16.78 -2.31
CA LEU A 45 -0.11 -18.04 -1.56
C LEU A 45 -1.52 -18.55 -1.19
N ALA A 46 -2.44 -17.66 -0.83
CA ALA A 46 -3.83 -18.02 -0.57
C ALA A 46 -4.50 -18.64 -1.81
N PHE A 47 -4.38 -17.98 -2.96
CA PHE A 47 -4.95 -18.50 -4.21
C PHE A 47 -4.29 -19.80 -4.65
N GLU A 48 -2.97 -19.91 -4.51
CA GLU A 48 -2.22 -21.13 -4.84
C GLU A 48 -2.72 -22.34 -4.04
N GLN A 49 -3.01 -22.17 -2.76
CA GLN A 49 -3.39 -23.29 -1.88
C GLN A 49 -4.91 -23.55 -1.84
N LEU A 50 -5.74 -22.52 -2.02
CA LEU A 50 -7.20 -22.57 -1.80
C LEU A 50 -8.04 -22.31 -3.05
N GLY A 51 -7.43 -21.85 -4.16
CA GLY A 51 -8.13 -21.52 -5.39
C GLY A 51 -9.24 -20.48 -5.18
N SER A 52 -10.46 -20.80 -5.62
CA SER A 52 -11.63 -19.91 -5.55
C SER A 52 -12.10 -19.57 -4.12
N LYS A 53 -11.60 -20.28 -3.11
CA LYS A 53 -11.86 -20.01 -1.69
C LYS A 53 -10.98 -18.89 -1.11
N ALA A 54 -10.08 -18.32 -1.91
CA ALA A 54 -9.32 -17.12 -1.59
C ALA A 54 -9.91 -15.90 -2.32
N ILE A 55 -10.22 -14.83 -1.58
CA ILE A 55 -10.72 -13.58 -2.16
C ILE A 55 -9.89 -12.40 -1.65
N ALA A 56 -9.34 -11.61 -2.56
CA ALA A 56 -8.65 -10.37 -2.25
C ALA A 56 -9.64 -9.20 -2.16
N ILE A 57 -9.54 -8.39 -1.11
CA ILE A 57 -10.43 -7.25 -0.86
C ILE A 57 -9.60 -5.96 -0.70
N THR A 58 -9.87 -4.96 -1.53
CA THR A 58 -9.24 -3.63 -1.43
C THR A 58 -10.25 -2.57 -1.02
N GLY A 59 -9.88 -1.78 0.01
CA GLY A 59 -10.62 -0.58 0.40
C GLY A 59 -10.36 0.57 -0.55
N ILE A 60 -11.42 1.15 -1.10
CA ILE A 60 -11.39 2.29 -2.02
C ILE A 60 -11.93 3.51 -1.27
N SER A 61 -11.05 4.48 -1.07
CA SER A 61 -11.36 5.81 -0.57
C SER A 61 -10.56 6.85 -1.35
N PRO A 62 -10.86 8.15 -1.22
CA PRO A 62 -10.04 9.20 -1.84
C PRO A 62 -8.56 9.18 -1.44
N ALA A 63 -8.18 8.45 -0.38
CA ALA A 63 -6.80 8.33 0.05
C ALA A 63 -5.99 7.26 -0.72
N LEU A 64 -6.64 6.37 -1.45
CA LEU A 64 -5.99 5.39 -2.33
C LEU A 64 -5.82 6.02 -3.71
N ALA A 65 -4.57 6.23 -4.11
CA ALA A 65 -4.28 6.73 -5.45
C ALA A 65 -4.77 5.76 -6.53
N ASN A 66 -5.32 6.30 -7.61
CA ASN A 66 -5.90 5.54 -8.72
C ASN A 66 -4.85 4.62 -9.37
N THR A 67 -3.61 5.08 -9.51
CA THR A 67 -2.52 4.23 -10.03
C THR A 67 -2.32 2.97 -9.18
N LEU A 68 -2.38 3.09 -7.85
CA LEU A 68 -2.25 1.96 -6.93
C LEU A 68 -3.45 1.01 -7.00
N ARG A 69 -4.64 1.57 -7.22
CA ARG A 69 -5.86 0.78 -7.43
C ARG A 69 -5.76 -0.05 -8.72
N GLU A 70 -5.36 0.55 -9.83
CA GLU A 70 -5.20 -0.15 -11.10
C GLU A 70 -4.08 -1.20 -11.06
N GLU A 71 -2.98 -0.91 -10.35
CA GLU A 71 -1.93 -1.88 -10.09
C GLU A 71 -2.47 -3.07 -9.27
N ALA A 72 -3.22 -2.82 -8.19
CA ALA A 72 -3.83 -3.89 -7.40
C ALA A 72 -4.78 -4.77 -8.23
N ARG A 73 -5.61 -4.17 -9.09
CA ARG A 73 -6.47 -4.90 -10.04
C ARG A 73 -5.65 -5.76 -10.99
N SER A 74 -4.61 -5.19 -11.59
CA SER A 74 -3.76 -5.87 -12.58
C SER A 74 -3.00 -7.04 -11.95
N GLN A 75 -2.46 -6.84 -10.75
CA GLN A 75 -1.80 -7.88 -9.96
C GLN A 75 -2.79 -9.00 -9.58
N ALA A 76 -3.98 -8.67 -9.09
CA ALA A 76 -4.98 -9.67 -8.74
C ALA A 76 -5.44 -10.48 -9.96
N LYS A 77 -5.60 -9.83 -11.12
CA LYS A 77 -5.88 -10.50 -12.39
C LYS A 77 -4.75 -11.43 -12.81
N TRP A 78 -3.49 -11.00 -12.67
CA TRP A 78 -2.31 -11.81 -12.96
C TRP A 78 -2.24 -13.06 -12.07
N ILE A 79 -2.56 -12.91 -10.78
CA ILE A 79 -2.64 -14.01 -9.80
C ILE A 79 -3.76 -14.99 -10.17
N GLY A 80 -4.87 -14.48 -10.72
CA GLY A 80 -6.12 -15.22 -10.93
C GLY A 80 -7.04 -15.22 -9.70
N VAL A 81 -6.72 -14.46 -8.66
CA VAL A 81 -7.52 -14.35 -7.45
C VAL A 81 -8.74 -13.47 -7.69
N LYS A 82 -9.90 -13.86 -7.15
CA LYS A 82 -11.08 -13.00 -7.18
C LYS A 82 -10.81 -11.74 -6.36
N HIS A 83 -10.93 -10.58 -7.00
CA HIS A 83 -10.71 -9.27 -6.40
C HIS A 83 -12.03 -8.54 -6.21
N LEU A 84 -12.26 -8.05 -4.99
CA LEU A 84 -13.40 -7.21 -4.65
C LEU A 84 -12.91 -5.85 -4.19
N GLU A 85 -13.56 -4.80 -4.69
CA GLU A 85 -13.34 -3.45 -4.23
C GLU A 85 -14.53 -3.01 -3.38
N ILE A 86 -14.22 -2.46 -2.21
CA ILE A 86 -15.23 -1.97 -1.27
C ILE A 86 -14.99 -0.49 -1.02
N LYS A 87 -16.04 0.32 -1.07
CA LYS A 87 -15.95 1.72 -0.70
C LYS A 87 -15.78 1.82 0.81
N THR A 88 -14.79 2.59 1.27
CA THR A 88 -14.57 2.90 2.68
C THR A 88 -14.78 4.38 2.93
N SER A 89 -15.24 4.72 4.13
CA SER A 89 -15.67 6.07 4.54
C SER A 89 -14.84 6.59 5.70
N GLU A 90 -13.56 6.22 5.79
CA GLU A 90 -12.69 6.68 6.88
C GLU A 90 -12.54 8.20 6.89
N LEU A 91 -12.62 8.85 5.73
CA LEU A 91 -12.52 10.30 5.58
C LEU A 91 -13.67 11.06 6.28
N ASP A 92 -14.83 10.41 6.45
CA ASP A 92 -15.98 10.99 7.16
C ASP A 92 -15.78 10.98 8.69
N GLN A 93 -14.71 10.33 9.18
CA GLN A 93 -14.40 10.20 10.61
C GLN A 93 -13.30 11.19 11.01
N GLN A 94 -13.55 11.98 12.06
CA GLN A 94 -12.55 12.92 12.60
C GLN A 94 -11.25 12.23 13.06
N SER A 95 -11.33 10.95 13.46
CA SER A 95 -10.18 10.12 13.82
C SER A 95 -9.22 9.85 12.65
N TYR A 96 -9.65 10.15 11.41
CA TYR A 96 -8.83 10.10 10.22
C TYR A 96 -8.64 11.49 9.60
N SER A 97 -9.72 12.25 9.38
CA SER A 97 -9.67 13.52 8.64
C SER A 97 -8.86 14.60 9.32
N LYS A 98 -8.83 14.65 10.66
CA LYS A 98 -7.94 15.56 11.42
C LYS A 98 -6.46 15.15 11.37
N ASN A 99 -6.14 14.07 10.66
CA ASN A 99 -4.80 13.54 10.48
C ASN A 99 -3.99 13.35 11.78
N PRO A 100 -4.56 12.75 12.84
CA PRO A 100 -3.78 12.48 14.05
C PRO A 100 -2.69 11.44 13.76
N LYS A 101 -1.69 11.33 14.65
CA LYS A 101 -0.60 10.35 14.53
C LYS A 101 -1.10 8.91 14.37
N ASN A 102 -2.29 8.60 14.89
CA ASN A 102 -2.92 7.29 14.81
C ASN A 102 -3.99 7.15 13.70
N ARG A 103 -4.06 8.03 12.69
CA ARG A 103 -5.06 7.93 11.60
C ARG A 103 -5.12 6.56 10.93
N CYS A 104 -3.98 5.86 10.83
CA CYS A 104 -3.89 4.54 10.21
C CYS A 104 -4.67 3.48 10.98
N PHE A 105 -4.86 3.67 12.30
CA PHE A 105 -5.75 2.83 13.09
C PHE A 105 -7.20 2.99 12.63
N ALA A 106 -7.68 4.23 12.45
CA ALA A 106 -9.05 4.51 12.00
C ALA A 106 -9.31 3.94 10.60
N CYS A 107 -8.38 4.16 9.66
CA CYS A 107 -8.45 3.61 8.30
C CYS A 107 -8.52 2.07 8.30
N LYS A 108 -7.65 1.40 9.05
CA LYS A 108 -7.67 -0.07 9.14
C LYS A 108 -8.91 -0.60 9.84
N LYS A 109 -9.39 0.09 10.89
CA LYS A 109 -10.63 -0.27 11.58
C LYS A 109 -11.83 -0.22 10.63
N GLU A 110 -11.91 0.82 9.80
CA GLU A 110 -12.97 0.94 8.79
C GLU A 110 -12.86 -0.18 7.76
N LEU A 111 -11.68 -0.44 7.20
CA LEU A 111 -11.46 -1.55 6.27
C LEU A 111 -11.90 -2.90 6.88
N HIS A 112 -11.51 -3.17 8.12
CA HIS A 112 -11.78 -4.44 8.77
C HIS A 112 -13.25 -4.65 9.11
N LYS A 113 -13.99 -3.57 9.40
CA LYS A 113 -15.45 -3.63 9.54
C LYS A 113 -16.10 -4.25 8.29
N HIS A 114 -15.65 -3.85 7.10
CA HIS A 114 -16.17 -4.35 5.83
C HIS A 114 -15.64 -5.75 5.49
N THR A 115 -14.34 -6.00 5.68
CA THR A 115 -13.77 -7.34 5.37
C THR A 115 -14.31 -8.42 6.29
N THR A 116 -14.50 -8.15 7.58
CA THR A 116 -15.13 -9.09 8.52
C THR A 116 -16.62 -9.32 8.21
N TYR A 117 -17.34 -8.28 7.77
CA TYR A 117 -18.73 -8.44 7.33
C TYR A 117 -18.81 -9.33 6.07
N LEU A 118 -17.96 -9.08 5.09
CA LEU A 118 -17.90 -9.87 3.86
C LEU A 118 -17.43 -11.30 4.12
N SER A 119 -16.43 -11.51 4.98
CA SER A 119 -15.95 -12.85 5.31
C SER A 119 -17.10 -13.70 5.87
N LYS A 120 -17.87 -13.16 6.83
CA LYS A 120 -19.06 -13.82 7.38
C LYS A 120 -20.11 -14.13 6.31
N LYS A 121 -20.41 -13.18 5.42
CA LYS A 121 -21.39 -13.39 4.33
C LYS A 121 -20.95 -14.44 3.31
N LEU A 122 -19.65 -14.59 3.10
CA LEU A 122 -19.07 -15.52 2.15
C LEU A 122 -18.71 -16.87 2.80
N ASN A 123 -19.18 -17.11 4.04
CA ASN A 123 -18.85 -18.29 4.86
C ASN A 123 -17.34 -18.51 5.07
N TYR A 124 -16.54 -17.45 4.92
CA TYR A 124 -15.12 -17.46 5.24
C TYR A 124 -14.92 -17.01 6.68
N LYS A 125 -14.09 -17.77 7.41
CA LYS A 125 -13.92 -17.56 8.86
C LYS A 125 -12.79 -16.60 9.19
N ILE A 126 -11.84 -16.41 8.27
CA ILE A 126 -10.56 -15.75 8.57
C ILE A 126 -10.26 -14.65 7.56
N VAL A 127 -9.81 -13.51 8.08
CA VAL A 127 -9.22 -12.42 7.30
C VAL A 127 -7.70 -12.46 7.47
N LEU A 128 -6.95 -12.49 6.38
CA LEU A 128 -5.50 -12.41 6.35
C LEU A 128 -5.03 -11.00 5.96
N ASP A 129 -3.92 -10.53 6.49
CA ASP A 129 -3.23 -9.32 6.03
C ASP A 129 -1.74 -9.54 5.72
N GLY A 130 -1.09 -8.52 5.17
CA GLY A 130 0.33 -8.56 4.77
C GLY A 130 1.31 -8.10 5.85
N VAL A 131 0.95 -8.02 7.14
CA VAL A 131 1.90 -7.57 8.16
C VAL A 131 3.03 -8.59 8.33
N ASN A 132 4.27 -8.11 8.25
CA ASN A 132 5.51 -8.90 8.37
C ASN A 132 6.23 -8.66 9.72
N VAL A 133 7.32 -9.38 9.99
CA VAL A 133 8.02 -9.31 11.29
C VAL A 133 8.71 -7.95 11.53
N ASP A 134 9.21 -7.31 10.48
CA ASP A 134 9.88 -6.00 10.60
C ASP A 134 8.90 -4.89 10.97
N ASP A 135 7.65 -5.01 10.52
CA ASP A 135 6.58 -4.07 10.84
C ASP A 135 6.19 -4.09 12.33
N LEU A 136 6.48 -5.17 13.06
CA LEU A 136 6.23 -5.28 14.50
C LEU A 136 7.17 -4.41 15.34
N LYS A 137 8.31 -4.00 14.78
CA LYS A 137 9.30 -3.11 15.43
C LYS A 137 8.98 -1.63 15.20
N ASP A 138 8.04 -1.33 14.31
CA ASP A 138 7.70 0.02 13.87
C ASP A 138 6.41 0.52 14.56
N PHE A 139 6.28 1.83 14.77
CA PHE A 139 5.07 2.40 15.34
C PHE A 139 3.95 2.40 14.28
N ARG A 140 3.17 1.31 14.26
CA ARG A 140 2.09 1.08 13.30
C ARG A 140 0.75 0.87 13.98
N PRO A 141 0.02 1.96 14.29
CA PRO A 141 -1.31 1.89 14.90
C PRO A 141 -2.29 0.99 14.12
N GLY A 142 -2.13 0.88 12.80
CA GLY A 142 -2.94 -0.01 11.96
C GLY A 142 -2.87 -1.49 12.36
N ILE A 143 -1.74 -1.97 12.88
CA ILE A 143 -1.58 -3.37 13.33
C ILE A 143 -2.47 -3.66 14.54
N GLN A 144 -2.61 -2.69 15.45
CA GLN A 144 -3.52 -2.83 16.59
C GLN A 144 -4.98 -2.96 16.15
N ALA A 145 -5.39 -2.22 15.10
CA ALA A 145 -6.72 -2.36 14.53
C ALA A 145 -6.95 -3.74 13.91
N SER A 146 -5.95 -4.30 13.19
CA SER A 146 -5.99 -5.68 12.68
C SER A 146 -6.19 -6.69 13.81
N LYS A 147 -5.38 -6.62 14.87
CA LYS A 147 -5.48 -7.52 16.04
C LYS A 147 -6.86 -7.48 16.68
N ASN A 148 -7.38 -6.26 16.91
CA ASN A 148 -8.71 -6.08 17.51
C ASN A 148 -9.84 -6.66 16.65
N ALA A 149 -9.67 -6.74 15.33
CA ALA A 149 -10.62 -7.31 14.40
C ALA A 149 -10.46 -8.83 14.20
N GLY A 150 -9.51 -9.47 14.89
CA GLY A 150 -9.20 -10.89 14.71
C GLY A 150 -8.56 -11.23 13.36
N VAL A 151 -7.90 -10.25 12.74
CA VAL A 151 -7.17 -10.44 11.47
C VAL A 151 -5.87 -11.17 11.77
N VAL A 152 -5.56 -12.16 10.95
CA VAL A 152 -4.33 -12.96 11.05
C VAL A 152 -3.27 -12.38 10.13
N SER A 153 -2.05 -12.25 10.65
CA SER A 153 -0.89 -11.76 9.91
C SER A 153 0.09 -12.91 9.67
N PRO A 154 -0.14 -13.76 8.65
CA PRO A 154 0.61 -15.00 8.48
C PRO A 154 2.10 -14.74 8.22
N LEU A 155 2.46 -13.67 7.51
CA LEU A 155 3.87 -13.32 7.27
C LEU A 155 4.60 -13.05 8.60
N ALA A 156 3.99 -12.31 9.52
CA ALA A 156 4.54 -12.09 10.86
C ALA A 156 4.59 -13.38 11.70
N GLU A 157 3.55 -14.22 11.64
CA GLU A 157 3.48 -15.49 12.37
C GLU A 157 4.59 -16.46 11.96
N PHE A 158 4.85 -16.57 10.65
CA PHE A 158 5.94 -17.39 10.09
C PHE A 158 7.27 -16.63 9.97
N ARG A 159 7.40 -15.47 10.62
CA ARG A 159 8.64 -14.68 10.74
C ARG A 159 9.29 -14.31 9.40
N PHE A 160 8.48 -13.97 8.41
CA PHE A 160 8.95 -13.35 7.17
C PHE A 160 9.41 -11.93 7.45
N SER A 161 10.68 -11.65 7.13
CA SER A 161 11.20 -10.29 6.99
C SER A 161 10.81 -9.68 5.64
N LYS A 162 10.99 -8.37 5.48
CA LYS A 162 10.83 -7.68 4.19
C LYS A 162 11.77 -8.24 3.13
N GLN A 163 12.98 -8.65 3.52
CA GLN A 163 13.92 -9.27 2.59
C GLN A 163 13.41 -10.64 2.16
N ASP A 164 12.96 -11.47 3.10
CA ASP A 164 12.36 -12.78 2.76
C ASP A 164 11.19 -12.64 1.79
N ILE A 165 10.33 -11.64 2.01
CA ILE A 165 9.17 -11.39 1.14
C ILE A 165 9.60 -11.02 -0.28
N ARG A 166 10.64 -10.19 -0.42
CA ARG A 166 11.19 -9.80 -1.73
C ARG A 166 11.85 -10.98 -2.42
N ASP A 167 12.69 -11.72 -1.72
CA ASP A 167 13.39 -12.90 -2.26
C ASP A 167 12.40 -13.98 -2.67
N VAL A 168 11.40 -14.28 -1.83
CA VAL A 168 10.35 -15.25 -2.18
C VAL A 168 9.47 -14.75 -3.32
N SER A 169 9.08 -13.47 -3.34
CA SER A 169 8.30 -12.92 -4.45
C SER A 169 9.07 -13.00 -5.78
N ARG A 170 10.37 -12.71 -5.74
CA ARG A 170 11.27 -12.79 -6.89
C ARG A 170 11.44 -14.24 -7.35
N ALA A 171 11.71 -15.15 -6.42
CA ALA A 171 11.84 -16.57 -6.69
C ALA A 171 10.55 -17.17 -7.26
N LEU A 172 9.37 -16.67 -6.90
CA LEU A 172 8.08 -17.08 -7.49
C LEU A 172 7.72 -16.36 -8.80
N GLY A 173 8.63 -15.52 -9.31
CA GLY A 173 8.48 -14.81 -10.58
C GLY A 173 7.50 -13.65 -10.56
N PHE A 174 7.26 -13.02 -9.41
CA PHE A 174 6.33 -11.89 -9.32
C PHE A 174 6.95 -10.63 -9.94
N PRO A 175 6.34 -10.02 -10.96
CA PRO A 175 6.92 -8.84 -11.64
C PRO A 175 7.14 -7.62 -10.72
N TRP A 176 6.42 -7.54 -9.61
CA TRP A 176 6.45 -6.43 -8.66
C TRP A 176 7.33 -6.68 -7.43
N TRP A 177 8.18 -7.72 -7.43
CA TRP A 177 8.98 -8.09 -6.25
C TRP A 177 9.83 -6.92 -5.72
N ASP A 178 10.34 -6.06 -6.60
CA ASP A 178 11.20 -4.93 -6.24
C ASP A 178 10.45 -3.61 -5.96
N LYS A 179 9.12 -3.62 -6.13
CA LYS A 179 8.29 -2.41 -6.06
C LYS A 179 8.51 -1.61 -4.75
N PRO A 180 8.74 -0.29 -4.81
CA PRO A 180 8.95 0.53 -3.61
C PRO A 180 7.69 0.64 -2.76
N ALA A 181 7.88 0.97 -1.47
CA ALA A 181 6.75 1.19 -0.56
C ALA A 181 5.98 2.46 -0.94
N GLN A 182 4.70 2.29 -1.29
CA GLN A 182 3.81 3.37 -1.70
C GLN A 182 2.73 3.60 -0.64
N PRO A 183 2.96 4.50 0.34
CA PRO A 183 1.94 4.83 1.32
C PRO A 183 0.78 5.59 0.65
N CYS A 184 -0.41 5.53 1.28
CA CYS A 184 -1.59 6.29 0.84
C CYS A 184 -1.31 7.80 0.70
N LEU A 185 -2.17 8.49 -0.06
CA LEU A 185 -2.06 9.94 -0.33
C LEU A 185 -2.08 10.77 0.97
N SER A 186 -2.77 10.31 2.01
CA SER A 186 -2.78 10.97 3.33
C SER A 186 -1.40 11.10 3.97
N SER A 187 -0.41 10.31 3.54
CA SER A 187 0.99 10.50 3.97
C SER A 187 1.62 11.78 3.45
N ARG A 188 1.02 12.49 2.48
CA ARG A 188 1.54 13.75 1.94
C ARG A 188 1.24 14.95 2.83
N PHE A 189 0.46 14.75 3.88
CA PHE A 189 0.02 15.80 4.80
C PHE A 189 0.75 15.64 6.15
N PRO A 190 1.35 16.71 6.70
CA PRO A 190 1.89 16.68 8.05
C PRO A 190 0.78 16.36 9.07
N TYR A 191 1.11 15.65 10.14
CA TYR A 191 0.13 15.31 11.18
C TYR A 191 -0.55 16.56 11.74
N GLY A 192 -1.84 16.44 12.05
CA GLY A 192 -2.69 17.54 12.53
C GLY A 192 -3.27 18.43 11.41
N HIS A 193 -2.75 18.34 10.18
CA HIS A 193 -3.37 19.03 9.04
C HIS A 193 -4.55 18.25 8.51
N GLU A 194 -5.68 18.92 8.38
CA GLU A 194 -6.90 18.32 7.87
C GLU A 194 -6.75 17.76 6.45
N ILE A 195 -7.22 16.53 6.28
CA ILE A 195 -7.29 15.80 5.02
C ILE A 195 -8.73 15.88 4.51
N THR A 196 -8.88 16.34 3.28
CA THR A 196 -10.17 16.37 2.57
C THR A 196 -10.04 15.68 1.21
N SER A 197 -11.17 15.34 0.60
CA SER A 197 -11.17 14.66 -0.71
C SER A 197 -10.58 15.55 -1.80
N GLU A 198 -10.84 16.85 -1.72
CA GLU A 198 -10.34 17.86 -2.66
C GLU A 198 -8.82 17.94 -2.58
N ARG A 199 -8.26 18.04 -1.36
CA ARG A 199 -6.81 18.10 -1.15
C ARG A 199 -6.09 16.81 -1.56
N LEU A 200 -6.70 15.66 -1.31
CA LEU A 200 -6.17 14.37 -1.76
C LEU A 200 -6.11 14.32 -3.29
N LYS A 201 -7.18 14.77 -3.97
CA LYS A 201 -7.23 14.84 -5.44
C LYS A 201 -6.23 15.84 -6.02
N MET A 202 -6.00 16.97 -5.36
CA MET A 202 -4.94 17.93 -5.75
C MET A 202 -3.56 17.27 -5.73
N VAL A 203 -3.24 16.56 -4.64
CA VAL A 203 -1.96 15.85 -4.49
C VAL A 203 -1.83 14.71 -5.51
N GLU A 204 -2.89 13.94 -5.73
CA GLU A 204 -2.91 12.85 -6.71
C GLU A 204 -2.59 13.36 -8.11
N LYS A 205 -3.31 14.38 -8.58
CA LYS A 205 -3.07 14.99 -9.91
C LYS A 205 -1.66 15.56 -10.05
N ALA A 206 -1.14 16.18 -9.00
CA ALA A 206 0.22 16.70 -9.00
C ALA A 206 1.26 15.57 -9.12
N GLU A 207 1.06 14.44 -8.44
CA GLU A 207 1.93 13.27 -8.59
C GLU A 207 1.77 12.57 -9.95
N GLU A 208 0.55 12.53 -10.51
CA GLU A 208 0.29 11.99 -11.86
C GLU A 208 1.02 12.79 -12.93
N TYR A 209 0.90 14.13 -12.92
CA TYR A 209 1.62 15.02 -13.83
C TYR A 209 3.14 14.79 -13.82
N LEU A 210 3.72 14.67 -12.62
CA LEU A 210 5.15 14.40 -12.47
C LEU A 210 5.55 13.01 -12.98
N LYS A 211 4.69 12.00 -12.82
CA LYS A 211 4.94 10.65 -13.34
C LYS A 211 4.81 10.58 -14.87
N GLU A 212 3.84 11.28 -15.44
CA GLU A 212 3.67 11.42 -16.89
C GLU A 212 4.89 12.10 -17.53
N GLY A 213 5.54 13.03 -16.81
CA GLY A 213 6.83 13.62 -17.18
C GLY A 213 8.05 12.71 -16.96
N GLY A 214 7.87 11.42 -16.65
CA GLY A 214 8.95 10.43 -16.61
C GLY A 214 9.51 10.10 -15.21
N LEU A 215 9.01 10.72 -14.14
CA LEU A 215 9.46 10.39 -12.78
C LEU A 215 8.78 9.12 -12.26
N SER A 216 9.55 8.08 -11.99
CA SER A 216 9.04 6.80 -11.47
C SER A 216 8.63 6.87 -10.00
N GLU A 217 9.38 7.61 -9.18
CA GLU A 217 9.13 7.79 -7.75
C GLU A 217 9.01 9.26 -7.40
N VAL A 218 7.83 9.65 -6.91
CA VAL A 218 7.55 11.04 -6.55
C VAL A 218 6.59 11.11 -5.36
N ARG A 219 6.76 12.13 -4.52
CA ARG A 219 5.76 12.54 -3.54
C ARG A 219 5.55 14.04 -3.58
N VAL A 220 4.30 14.49 -3.61
CA VAL A 220 3.95 15.91 -3.50
C VAL A 220 3.38 16.16 -2.11
N ARG A 221 4.19 16.70 -1.20
CA ARG A 221 3.74 17.07 0.15
C ARG A 221 2.89 18.32 0.09
N CYS A 222 1.74 18.29 0.75
CA CYS A 222 0.84 19.42 0.89
C CYS A 222 1.05 20.06 2.27
N GLN A 223 1.65 21.25 2.30
CA GLN A 223 1.88 22.04 3.51
C GLN A 223 1.13 23.36 3.40
N GLY A 224 -0.09 23.39 3.91
CA GLY A 224 -1.00 24.51 3.67
C GLY A 224 -1.30 24.62 2.16
N SER A 225 -0.96 25.76 1.57
CA SER A 225 -1.07 26.03 0.12
C SER A 225 0.20 25.73 -0.67
N THR A 226 1.25 25.18 -0.04
CA THR A 226 2.52 24.86 -0.71
C THR A 226 2.58 23.39 -1.08
N ALA A 227 2.92 23.13 -2.35
CA ALA A 227 3.36 21.84 -2.83
C ALA A 227 4.88 21.72 -2.68
N ARG A 228 5.35 20.71 -1.94
CA ARG A 228 6.76 20.34 -1.91
C ARG A 228 6.98 18.99 -2.60
N ILE A 229 7.70 19.02 -3.70
CA ILE A 229 8.06 17.86 -4.52
C ILE A 229 9.25 17.16 -3.87
N GLU A 230 9.11 15.86 -3.61
CA GLU A 230 10.16 14.96 -3.16
C GLU A 230 10.39 13.89 -4.24
N ILE A 231 11.59 13.86 -4.81
CA ILE A 231 12.04 12.85 -5.80
C ILE A 231 13.38 12.23 -5.36
N PRO A 232 13.72 11.01 -5.81
CA PRO A 232 15.03 10.42 -5.56
C PRO A 232 16.18 11.37 -5.95
N LYS A 233 17.25 11.40 -5.16
CA LYS A 233 18.38 12.33 -5.41
C LYS A 233 19.04 12.13 -6.77
N ASN A 234 19.07 10.90 -7.26
CA ASN A 234 19.59 10.56 -8.58
C ASN A 234 18.71 11.09 -9.73
N GLU A 235 17.44 11.40 -9.48
CA GLU A 235 16.51 11.97 -10.47
C GLU A 235 16.54 13.50 -10.51
N LEU A 236 17.23 14.17 -9.57
CA LEU A 236 17.27 15.65 -9.52
C LEU A 236 17.77 16.25 -10.83
N LYS A 237 18.84 15.69 -11.41
CA LYS A 237 19.39 16.19 -12.68
C LYS A 237 18.39 16.04 -13.83
N ASN A 238 17.73 14.89 -13.93
CA ASN A 238 16.70 14.64 -14.94
C ASN A 238 15.53 15.61 -14.75
N PHE A 239 15.10 15.85 -13.51
CA PHE A 239 14.02 16.80 -13.23
C PHE A 239 14.31 18.21 -13.75
N PHE A 240 15.55 18.71 -13.62
CA PHE A 240 15.94 20.02 -14.16
C PHE A 240 16.00 20.06 -15.69
N ASN A 241 16.19 18.92 -16.35
CA ASN A 241 16.33 18.84 -17.80
C ASN A 241 15.00 18.59 -18.50
N GLU A 242 14.14 17.74 -17.93
CA GLU A 242 12.92 17.24 -18.56
C GLU A 242 11.69 18.12 -18.29
N PHE A 243 11.67 18.88 -17.18
CA PHE A 243 10.51 19.69 -16.80
C PHE A 243 10.67 21.16 -17.15
N ASN A 244 9.70 21.72 -17.86
CA ASN A 244 9.53 23.16 -17.95
C ASN A 244 8.93 23.70 -16.65
N PHE A 245 9.71 24.47 -15.88
CA PHE A 245 9.26 24.98 -14.58
C PHE A 245 8.15 26.01 -14.66
N SER A 246 8.03 26.74 -15.76
CA SER A 246 6.92 27.69 -15.92
C SER A 246 5.59 26.94 -16.05
N GLU A 247 5.57 25.91 -16.89
CA GLU A 247 4.40 25.03 -17.09
C GLU A 247 4.08 24.24 -15.82
N LEU A 248 5.09 23.71 -15.13
CA LEU A 248 4.92 22.99 -13.87
C LEU A 248 4.31 23.88 -12.78
N VAL A 249 4.80 25.12 -12.63
CA VAL A 249 4.24 26.08 -11.66
C VAL A 249 2.81 26.46 -12.04
N GLU A 250 2.54 26.71 -13.33
CA GLU A 250 1.19 27.01 -13.82
C GLU A 250 0.22 25.85 -13.57
N TYR A 251 0.60 24.63 -13.90
CA TYR A 251 -0.21 23.43 -13.65
C TYR A 251 -0.52 23.26 -12.16
N PHE A 252 0.47 23.39 -11.28
CA PHE A 252 0.27 23.28 -9.83
C PHE A 252 -0.60 24.43 -9.29
N SER A 253 -0.48 25.63 -9.85
CA SER A 253 -1.36 26.76 -9.53
C SER A 253 -2.82 26.47 -9.89
N LEU A 254 -3.07 25.91 -11.08
CA LEU A 254 -4.41 25.49 -11.52
C LEU A 254 -5.01 24.38 -10.65
N LEU A 255 -4.18 23.54 -10.03
CA LEU A 255 -4.64 22.57 -9.03
C LEU A 255 -5.03 23.22 -7.71
N GLY A 256 -4.51 24.42 -7.39
CA GLY A 256 -4.79 25.17 -6.17
C GLY A 256 -3.60 25.35 -5.23
N PHE A 257 -2.36 25.14 -5.69
CA PHE A 257 -1.15 25.45 -4.91
C PHE A 257 -0.68 26.88 -5.18
N ASN A 258 -0.36 27.64 -4.12
CA ASN A 258 0.17 29.00 -4.25
C ASN A 258 1.69 29.02 -4.43
N CYS A 259 2.36 27.91 -4.10
CA CYS A 259 3.80 27.79 -4.18
C CYS A 259 4.18 26.34 -4.49
N THR A 260 5.10 26.16 -5.43
CA THR A 260 5.69 24.87 -5.76
C THR A 260 7.17 24.92 -5.41
N SER A 261 7.64 23.93 -4.66
CA SER A 261 9.01 23.84 -4.16
C SER A 261 9.57 22.45 -4.36
N LEU A 262 10.89 22.34 -4.44
CA LEU A 262 11.62 21.07 -4.53
C LEU A 262 12.35 20.82 -3.21
N ASP A 263 12.22 19.62 -2.67
CA ASP A 263 12.94 19.20 -1.47
C ASP A 263 14.37 18.78 -1.82
N LEU A 264 15.35 19.54 -1.36
CA LEU A 264 16.76 19.31 -1.67
C LEU A 264 17.35 18.08 -0.94
N GLU A 265 16.71 17.59 0.13
CA GLU A 265 17.10 16.29 0.69
C GLU A 265 16.61 15.12 -0.20
N GLY A 266 15.69 15.40 -1.13
CA GLY A 266 15.03 14.41 -1.95
C GLY A 266 14.03 13.53 -1.18
N LEU A 267 13.65 12.44 -1.83
CA LEU A 267 12.70 11.46 -1.31
C LEU A 267 13.37 10.55 -0.27
N ILE A 268 13.00 10.72 1.00
CA ILE A 268 13.48 9.89 2.11
C ILE A 268 12.30 9.22 2.83
N SER A 269 12.42 7.93 3.11
CA SER A 269 11.42 7.19 3.90
C SER A 269 11.35 7.70 5.34
N GLY A 270 10.13 7.80 5.89
CA GLY A 270 9.94 8.22 7.29
C GLY A 270 10.21 9.70 7.60
N LYS A 271 10.41 10.57 6.58
CA LYS A 271 10.77 11.99 6.79
C LYS A 271 9.79 12.78 7.68
N LEU A 272 8.48 12.49 7.61
CA LEU A 272 7.46 13.14 8.45
C LEU A 272 7.40 12.60 9.90
N ASN A 273 8.17 11.57 10.24
CA ASN A 273 8.26 11.03 11.59
C ASN A 273 9.49 11.57 12.34
N ARG A 274 10.31 12.42 11.71
CA ARG A 274 11.41 13.14 12.35
C ARG A 274 10.88 14.27 13.24
#